data_AF-A0A851M0P7-F1
#
_entry.id   AF-A0A851M0P7-F1
#
_cell.length_a   1.000
_cell.length_b   1.000
_cell.length_c   1.000
_cell.angle_alpha   90.00
_cell.angle_beta   90.00
_cell.angle_gamma   90.00
#
_symmetry.space_group_name_H-M   'P 1'
#
loop_
_entity.id
_entity.type
_entity.pdbx_description
1 polymer ?
#
loop_
_entity_poly.entity_id
_entity_poly.type
_entity_poly.pdbx_seq_one_letter_code
_entity_poly.pdbx_strand_id
1 'polypeptide(L)'
;SETRLLEVLEGVCAPSDFTCHQLLEQSEEHVEQWWFHEQQQHPDFFRWLCVDRLALCCPPGTYGPDCQPCAGGPQQPCSGNGRCDGNGTRRGTGLCVCSPGYGGPFCAECGDGYYEASRNKSHLVCAECYRACGRCTGPEDSSCLRCKRGWVLHEHRCIDIDECGTEMAHCRANQFCVNTEGSYECRDCSTACIGCMGAGPARCKKCNKGYWRDGAKCLDVDECASADEPVCTGTQEVCENTEGSYRCICARGHVRQDGQCVEDKPPDAPEKGFFDDVTEDEVVVLQQMFFGVMICALATLAAKGDMVFTAIFIGAVAAMAGYWLSDRSDRVLDGFMKGR
;
A
#
# COMPACT_ATOMS: atom_id res chain seq x y z
N SER A 1 9.48 49.49 9.53
CA SER A 1 10.86 49.97 9.58
C SER A 1 11.62 49.37 8.44
N GLU A 2 12.63 50.06 7.93
CA GLU A 2 13.54 49.59 6.87
C GLU A 2 14.22 48.26 7.24
N THR A 3 14.67 48.12 8.48
CA THR A 3 15.25 46.89 9.02
C THR A 3 14.33 45.67 8.86
N ARG A 4 13.02 45.85 9.05
CA ARG A 4 12.04 44.76 8.92
C ARG A 4 11.77 44.41 7.46
N LEU A 5 11.94 45.35 6.53
CA LEU A 5 11.83 45.07 5.10
C LEU A 5 13.00 44.17 4.65
N LEU A 6 14.23 44.53 5.03
CA LEU A 6 15.44 43.75 4.72
C LEU A 6 15.35 42.32 5.27
N GLU A 7 14.96 42.15 6.54
CA GLU A 7 14.73 40.83 7.14
C GLU A 7 13.73 39.97 6.36
N VAL A 8 12.69 40.59 5.79
CA VAL A 8 11.69 39.88 4.97
C VAL A 8 12.28 39.52 3.61
N LEU A 9 12.99 40.44 2.95
CA LEU A 9 13.59 40.22 1.62
C LEU A 9 14.63 39.09 1.64
N GLU A 10 15.46 39.02 2.67
CA GLU A 10 16.43 37.93 2.88
C GLU A 10 15.76 36.55 2.99
N GLY A 11 14.49 36.50 3.41
CA GLY A 11 13.70 35.28 3.57
C GLY A 11 12.82 34.90 2.37
N VAL A 12 12.76 35.71 1.31
CA VAL A 12 11.84 35.47 0.16
C VAL A 12 12.28 34.29 -0.68
N CYS A 13 13.58 34.16 -0.93
CA CYS A 13 14.14 33.14 -1.82
C CYS A 13 14.85 32.04 -1.01
N ALA A 14 14.66 30.78 -1.41
CA ALA A 14 15.43 29.68 -0.82
C ALA A 14 16.93 29.87 -1.10
N PRO A 15 17.85 29.43 -0.20
CA PRO A 15 19.29 29.63 -0.37
C PRO A 15 19.87 29.06 -1.68
N SER A 16 19.21 28.06 -2.25
CA SER A 16 19.63 27.37 -3.48
C SER A 16 18.95 27.88 -4.75
N ASP A 17 18.00 28.81 -4.67
CA ASP A 17 17.24 29.29 -5.84
C ASP A 17 17.88 30.54 -6.46
N PHE A 18 18.88 30.29 -7.32
CA PHE A 18 19.63 31.36 -7.98
C PHE A 18 18.76 32.24 -8.90
N THR A 19 17.68 31.70 -9.46
CA THR A 19 16.79 32.47 -10.35
C THR A 19 15.92 33.43 -9.55
N CYS A 20 15.45 32.98 -8.38
CA CYS A 20 14.72 33.83 -7.45
C CYS A 20 15.59 34.99 -6.96
N HIS A 21 16.84 34.72 -6.55
CA HIS A 21 17.77 35.77 -6.10
C HIS A 21 18.05 36.80 -7.21
N GLN A 22 18.31 36.35 -8.44
CA GLN A 22 18.52 37.26 -9.58
C GLN A 22 17.30 38.15 -9.86
N LEU A 23 16.08 37.62 -9.72
CA LEU A 23 14.85 38.40 -9.90
C LEU A 23 14.64 39.38 -8.74
N LEU A 24 14.93 38.95 -7.51
CA LEU A 24 14.83 39.77 -6.31
C LEU A 24 15.74 41.00 -6.43
N GLU A 25 17.01 40.81 -6.78
CA GLU A 25 17.98 41.89 -7.02
C GLU A 25 17.47 42.91 -8.05
N GLN A 26 16.81 42.46 -9.13
CA GLN A 26 16.26 43.35 -10.16
C GLN A 26 15.00 44.11 -9.71
N SER A 27 14.31 43.59 -8.70
CA SER A 27 13.02 44.12 -8.24
C SER A 27 13.11 44.90 -6.93
N GLU A 28 14.22 44.83 -6.20
CA GLU A 28 14.41 45.40 -4.87
C GLU A 28 14.03 46.89 -4.79
N GLU A 29 14.54 47.71 -5.70
CA GLU A 29 14.21 49.14 -5.79
C GLU A 29 12.69 49.39 -5.91
N HIS A 30 12.01 48.55 -6.70
CA HIS A 30 10.55 48.66 -6.87
C HIS A 30 9.82 48.28 -5.58
N VAL A 31 10.30 47.26 -4.86
CA VAL A 31 9.70 46.85 -3.58
C VAL A 31 9.86 47.93 -2.52
N GLU A 32 11.04 48.54 -2.41
CA GLU A 32 11.30 49.65 -1.50
C GLU A 32 10.44 50.87 -1.82
N GLN A 33 10.39 51.28 -3.09
CA GLN A 33 9.55 52.39 -3.54
C GLN A 33 8.08 52.17 -3.18
N TRP A 34 7.56 50.96 -3.41
CA TRP A 34 6.19 50.63 -3.04
C TRP A 34 5.97 50.70 -1.53
N TRP A 35 6.89 50.10 -0.77
CA TRP A 35 6.80 50.01 0.69
C TRP A 35 6.82 51.38 1.36
N PHE A 36 7.62 52.33 0.88
CA PHE A 36 7.72 53.64 1.52
C PHE A 36 6.75 54.69 0.96
N HIS A 37 6.32 54.57 -0.31
CA HIS A 37 5.66 55.67 -1.01
C HIS A 37 4.34 55.31 -1.71
N GLU A 38 4.13 54.05 -2.12
CA GLU A 38 3.00 53.71 -3.01
C GLU A 38 1.91 52.83 -2.36
N GLN A 39 2.08 52.37 -1.11
CA GLN A 39 1.11 51.47 -0.45
C GLN A 39 -0.34 52.00 -0.44
N GLN A 40 -0.54 53.30 -0.24
CA GLN A 40 -1.88 53.90 -0.19
C GLN A 40 -2.53 53.99 -1.57
N GLN A 41 -1.74 54.15 -2.63
CA GLN A 41 -2.23 54.26 -4.01
C GLN A 41 -2.42 52.88 -4.66
N HIS A 42 -1.59 51.92 -4.27
CA HIS A 42 -1.56 50.57 -4.80
C HIS A 42 -1.59 49.54 -3.67
N PRO A 43 -2.76 49.26 -3.07
CA PRO A 43 -2.85 48.38 -1.90
C PRO A 43 -2.55 46.90 -2.22
N ASP A 44 -2.74 46.47 -3.47
CA ASP A 44 -2.39 45.11 -3.92
C ASP A 44 -0.96 45.09 -4.47
N PHE A 45 -0.02 44.72 -3.61
CA PHE A 45 1.40 44.64 -3.95
C PHE A 45 1.68 43.65 -5.08
N PHE A 46 1.03 42.49 -5.09
CA PHE A 46 1.26 41.46 -6.11
C PHE A 46 0.85 41.96 -7.48
N ARG A 47 -0.34 42.57 -7.55
CA ARG A 47 -0.85 43.17 -8.77
C ARG A 47 0.09 44.25 -9.28
N TRP A 48 0.47 45.18 -8.42
CA TRP A 48 1.34 46.30 -8.78
C TRP A 48 2.71 45.83 -9.26
N LEU A 49 3.39 44.97 -8.49
CA LEU A 49 4.76 44.56 -8.83
C LEU A 49 4.78 43.60 -10.03
N CYS A 50 4.05 42.48 -9.94
CA CYS A 50 4.22 41.41 -10.92
C CYS A 50 3.45 41.66 -12.23
N VAL A 51 2.27 42.30 -12.15
CA VAL A 51 1.42 42.50 -13.34
C VAL A 51 1.69 43.86 -13.98
N ASP A 52 1.70 44.94 -13.20
CA ASP A 52 1.72 46.30 -13.75
C ASP A 52 3.14 46.85 -13.95
N ARG A 53 4.09 46.58 -13.03
CA ARG A 53 5.48 47.05 -13.12
C ARG A 53 6.39 46.13 -13.92
N LEU A 54 6.48 44.86 -13.52
CA LEU A 54 7.41 43.89 -14.14
C LEU A 54 6.80 43.18 -15.35
N ALA A 55 5.47 43.21 -15.51
CA ALA A 55 4.73 42.52 -16.57
C ALA A 55 5.05 41.00 -16.70
N LEU A 56 5.50 40.36 -15.63
CA LEU A 56 5.83 38.93 -15.59
C LEU A 56 4.61 38.05 -15.28
N CYS A 57 3.61 38.61 -14.61
CA CYS A 57 2.35 37.93 -14.28
C CYS A 57 1.19 38.48 -15.10
N CYS A 58 0.09 37.73 -15.07
CA CYS A 58 -1.21 38.13 -15.59
C CYS A 58 -2.25 38.31 -14.46
N PRO A 59 -3.28 39.14 -14.67
CA PRO A 59 -4.46 39.15 -13.79
C PRO A 59 -5.05 37.74 -13.58
N PRO A 60 -5.67 37.47 -12.43
CA PRO A 60 -6.47 36.26 -12.25
C PRO A 60 -7.51 36.09 -13.36
N GLY A 61 -7.62 34.86 -13.87
CA GLY A 61 -8.52 34.49 -14.96
C GLY A 61 -8.03 34.88 -16.35
N THR A 62 -6.75 35.21 -16.49
CA THR A 62 -6.11 35.49 -17.79
C THR A 62 -4.79 34.72 -17.95
N TYR A 63 -4.33 34.52 -19.18
CA TYR A 63 -3.17 33.69 -19.49
C TYR A 63 -2.40 34.16 -20.75
N GLY A 64 -1.21 33.61 -20.95
CA GLY A 64 -0.40 33.83 -22.16
C GLY A 64 0.29 35.20 -22.19
N PRO A 65 1.09 35.48 -23.24
CA PRO A 65 1.94 36.67 -23.29
C PRO A 65 1.14 37.97 -23.17
N ASP A 66 -0.05 38.02 -23.77
CA ASP A 66 -0.92 39.20 -23.79
C ASP A 66 -2.00 39.21 -22.69
N CYS A 67 -1.97 38.26 -21.75
CA CYS A 67 -3.02 38.08 -20.73
C CYS A 67 -4.45 38.00 -21.33
N GLN A 68 -4.62 37.08 -22.28
CA GLN A 68 -5.92 36.75 -22.85
C GLN A 68 -6.84 36.17 -21.76
N PRO A 69 -8.16 36.45 -21.80
CA PRO A 69 -9.09 35.87 -20.84
C PRO A 69 -9.19 34.35 -21.00
N CYS A 70 -9.21 33.63 -19.87
CA CYS A 70 -9.51 32.21 -19.85
C CYS A 70 -10.92 31.93 -20.39
N ALA A 71 -11.11 30.72 -20.90
CA ALA A 71 -12.42 30.19 -21.26
C ALA A 71 -13.40 30.33 -20.06
N GLY A 72 -14.60 30.89 -20.29
CA GLY A 72 -15.55 31.24 -19.20
C GLY A 72 -15.38 32.64 -18.62
N GLY A 73 -14.35 33.39 -19.05
CA GLY A 73 -14.07 34.75 -18.62
C GLY A 73 -13.18 34.83 -17.37
N PRO A 74 -12.72 36.03 -17.01
CA PRO A 74 -11.75 36.20 -15.93
C PRO A 74 -12.34 36.05 -14.52
N GLN A 75 -13.65 36.29 -14.36
CA GLN A 75 -14.32 36.20 -13.06
C GLN A 75 -14.64 34.76 -12.66
N GLN A 76 -15.00 33.92 -13.62
CA GLN A 76 -15.35 32.52 -13.38
C GLN A 76 -14.75 31.62 -14.47
N PRO A 77 -13.40 31.45 -14.47
CA PRO A 77 -12.73 30.60 -15.44
C PRO A 77 -13.31 29.19 -15.41
N CYS A 78 -13.47 28.59 -16.59
CA CYS A 78 -13.99 27.23 -16.76
C CYS A 78 -15.35 27.01 -16.10
N SER A 79 -16.21 28.03 -16.15
CA SER A 79 -17.55 28.02 -15.54
C SER A 79 -17.55 27.72 -14.04
N GLY A 80 -16.40 27.84 -13.37
CA GLY A 80 -16.22 27.48 -11.96
C GLY A 80 -16.12 25.97 -11.69
N ASN A 81 -16.17 25.14 -12.74
CA ASN A 81 -16.12 23.68 -12.66
C ASN A 81 -14.79 23.12 -13.18
N GLY A 82 -13.73 23.91 -13.15
CA GLY A 82 -12.43 23.50 -13.64
C GLY A 82 -11.35 24.56 -13.43
N ARG A 83 -10.15 24.24 -13.88
CA ARG A 83 -8.98 25.11 -13.83
C ARG A 83 -8.53 25.49 -15.24
N CYS A 84 -8.27 26.77 -15.44
CA CYS A 84 -7.65 27.25 -16.68
C CYS A 84 -6.14 26.99 -16.66
N ASP A 85 -5.62 26.38 -17.71
CA ASP A 85 -4.18 26.21 -17.92
C ASP A 85 -3.50 27.56 -18.16
N GLY A 86 -2.48 27.87 -17.36
CA GLY A 86 -1.79 29.16 -17.42
C GLY A 86 -2.46 30.30 -16.67
N ASN A 87 -3.51 30.05 -15.89
CA ASN A 87 -4.21 31.08 -15.12
C ASN A 87 -3.26 31.95 -14.28
N GLY A 88 -3.26 33.27 -14.50
CA GLY A 88 -2.44 34.26 -13.81
C GLY A 88 -0.99 34.32 -14.32
N THR A 89 -0.65 33.55 -15.36
CA THR A 89 0.72 33.45 -15.87
C THR A 89 0.82 33.96 -17.31
N ARG A 90 2.00 34.43 -17.71
CA ARG A 90 2.29 34.80 -19.11
C ARG A 90 2.48 33.58 -20.04
N ARG A 91 2.20 32.37 -19.54
CA ARG A 91 2.37 31.09 -20.25
C ARG A 91 1.06 30.29 -20.18
N GLY A 92 1.06 29.10 -20.77
CA GLY A 92 -0.09 28.18 -20.80
C GLY A 92 -0.97 28.35 -22.04
N THR A 93 -1.87 27.39 -22.20
CA THR A 93 -2.73 27.25 -23.39
C THR A 93 -4.11 27.89 -23.21
N GLY A 94 -4.51 28.21 -21.97
CA GLY A 94 -5.84 28.74 -21.67
C GLY A 94 -6.98 27.73 -21.73
N LEU A 95 -6.66 26.45 -22.00
CA LEU A 95 -7.63 25.37 -22.03
C LEU A 95 -8.10 25.03 -20.62
N CYS A 96 -9.36 24.59 -20.52
CA CYS A 96 -9.95 24.18 -19.26
C CYS A 96 -9.65 22.72 -18.95
N VAL A 97 -9.11 22.50 -17.75
CA VAL A 97 -9.01 21.19 -17.11
C VAL A 97 -10.19 21.05 -16.17
N CYS A 98 -11.20 20.27 -16.58
CA CYS A 98 -12.45 20.15 -15.84
C CYS A 98 -12.31 19.31 -14.57
N SER A 99 -13.07 19.70 -13.55
CA SER A 99 -13.27 18.92 -12.34
C SER A 99 -14.01 17.62 -12.65
N PRO A 100 -13.86 16.57 -11.81
CA PRO A 100 -14.59 15.31 -12.00
C PRO A 100 -16.10 15.54 -12.16
N GLY A 101 -16.68 14.89 -13.17
CA GLY A 101 -18.09 15.04 -13.50
C GLY A 101 -18.42 16.09 -14.56
N TYR A 102 -17.50 17.00 -14.86
CA TYR A 102 -17.70 18.07 -15.84
C TYR A 102 -16.85 17.85 -17.08
N GLY A 103 -17.33 18.36 -18.21
CA GLY A 103 -16.72 18.19 -19.52
C GLY A 103 -16.93 19.39 -20.43
N GLY A 104 -16.42 19.23 -21.64
CA GLY A 104 -16.47 20.25 -22.67
C GLY A 104 -15.39 21.33 -22.52
N PRO A 105 -15.28 22.22 -23.52
CA PRO A 105 -14.22 23.23 -23.58
C PRO A 105 -14.29 24.28 -22.46
N PHE A 106 -15.46 24.43 -21.82
CA PHE A 106 -15.71 25.40 -20.76
C PHE A 106 -16.08 24.77 -19.40
N CYS A 107 -16.06 23.44 -19.28
CA CYS A 107 -16.57 22.72 -18.11
C CYS A 107 -18.03 23.07 -17.74
N ALA A 108 -18.84 23.36 -18.77
CA ALA A 108 -20.22 23.84 -18.65
C ALA A 108 -21.26 22.73 -18.92
N GLU A 109 -20.79 21.51 -19.19
CA GLU A 109 -21.60 20.32 -19.44
C GLU A 109 -21.10 19.17 -18.55
N CYS A 110 -21.92 18.15 -18.39
CA CYS A 110 -21.50 16.95 -17.68
C CYS A 110 -20.57 16.12 -18.58
N GLY A 111 -19.48 15.64 -17.98
CA GLY A 111 -18.49 14.82 -18.66
C GLY A 111 -19.02 13.41 -18.96
N ASP A 112 -18.22 12.64 -19.70
CA ASP A 112 -18.52 11.24 -19.97
C ASP A 112 -18.64 10.44 -18.66
N GLY A 113 -19.67 9.60 -18.56
CA GLY A 113 -20.03 8.87 -17.34
C GLY A 113 -20.91 9.65 -16.36
N TYR A 114 -21.30 10.88 -16.68
CA TYR A 114 -22.17 11.71 -15.85
C TYR A 114 -23.38 12.23 -16.65
N TYR A 115 -24.48 12.51 -15.95
CA TYR A 115 -25.67 13.16 -16.51
C TYR A 115 -26.06 14.41 -15.72
N GLU A 116 -26.87 15.26 -16.33
CA GLU A 116 -27.39 16.47 -15.69
C GLU A 116 -28.48 16.10 -14.68
N ALA A 117 -28.14 16.09 -13.39
CA ALA A 117 -29.10 15.82 -12.32
C ALA A 117 -29.99 17.04 -12.04
N SER A 118 -29.42 18.23 -12.09
CA SER A 118 -30.17 19.49 -12.03
C SER A 118 -29.40 20.62 -12.68
N ARG A 119 -30.11 21.56 -13.30
CA ARG A 119 -29.52 22.74 -13.93
C ARG A 119 -30.32 23.97 -13.49
N ASN A 120 -29.63 24.92 -12.88
CA ASN A 120 -30.14 26.26 -12.60
C ASN A 120 -29.38 27.29 -13.42
N LYS A 121 -29.79 28.57 -13.36
CA LYS A 121 -29.15 29.67 -14.11
C LYS A 121 -27.68 29.90 -13.74
N SER A 122 -27.26 29.47 -12.54
CA SER A 122 -25.94 29.72 -11.98
C SER A 122 -25.13 28.46 -11.62
N HIS A 123 -25.73 27.27 -11.68
CA HIS A 123 -25.03 26.02 -11.36
C HIS A 123 -25.60 24.84 -12.15
N LEU A 124 -24.70 23.99 -12.62
CA LEU A 124 -25.00 22.67 -13.18
C LEU A 124 -24.56 21.63 -12.15
N VAL A 125 -25.42 20.67 -11.83
CA VAL A 125 -25.09 19.55 -10.97
C VAL A 125 -25.05 18.29 -11.82
N CYS A 126 -23.87 17.68 -11.90
CA CYS A 126 -23.64 16.42 -12.60
C CYS A 126 -23.64 15.26 -11.60
N ALA A 127 -24.33 14.17 -11.96
CA ALA A 127 -24.35 12.94 -11.19
C ALA A 127 -23.87 11.76 -12.05
N GLU A 128 -23.34 10.72 -11.41
CA GLU A 128 -22.79 9.56 -12.10
C GLU A 128 -23.88 8.73 -12.77
N CYS A 129 -23.58 8.25 -13.97
CA CYS A 129 -24.37 7.26 -14.67
C CYS A 129 -24.29 5.89 -13.98
N TYR A 130 -25.22 5.00 -14.32
CA TYR A 130 -25.07 3.57 -14.01
C TYR A 130 -23.71 3.06 -14.52
N ARG A 131 -23.06 2.21 -13.73
CA ARG A 131 -21.64 1.82 -13.90
C ARG A 131 -21.25 1.32 -15.29
N ALA A 132 -22.18 0.72 -16.04
CA ALA A 132 -21.96 0.23 -17.40
C ALA A 132 -22.14 1.30 -18.49
N CYS A 133 -22.85 2.39 -18.22
CA CYS A 133 -23.06 3.47 -19.18
C CYS A 133 -21.81 4.37 -19.26
N GLY A 134 -21.37 4.68 -20.48
CA GLY A 134 -20.42 5.75 -20.76
C GLY A 134 -21.09 7.11 -20.99
N ARG A 135 -22.38 7.13 -21.33
CA ARG A 135 -23.22 8.33 -21.39
C ARG A 135 -24.66 7.94 -21.07
N CYS A 136 -25.37 8.75 -20.30
CA CYS A 136 -26.73 8.46 -19.86
C CYS A 136 -27.59 9.73 -19.74
N THR A 137 -28.90 9.55 -19.65
CA THR A 137 -29.87 10.62 -19.35
C THR A 137 -30.34 10.63 -17.91
N GLY A 138 -29.98 9.60 -17.13
CA GLY A 138 -30.48 9.40 -15.77
C GLY A 138 -29.69 8.32 -15.03
N PRO A 139 -30.05 8.06 -13.76
CA PRO A 139 -29.31 7.16 -12.88
C PRO A 139 -29.58 5.67 -13.15
N GLU A 140 -30.67 5.34 -13.85
CA GLU A 140 -31.10 3.97 -14.06
C GLU A 140 -30.25 3.24 -15.12
N ASP A 141 -30.19 1.90 -15.03
CA ASP A 141 -29.50 1.06 -16.01
C ASP A 141 -30.18 1.10 -17.39
N SER A 142 -31.45 1.48 -17.44
CA SER A 142 -32.32 1.70 -18.61
C SER A 142 -32.13 3.05 -19.29
N SER A 143 -31.28 3.93 -18.75
CA SER A 143 -31.09 5.30 -19.23
C SER A 143 -29.74 5.48 -19.96
N CYS A 144 -29.09 4.40 -20.41
CA CYS A 144 -27.84 4.49 -21.14
C CYS A 144 -28.07 4.95 -22.60
N LEU A 145 -27.28 5.93 -23.03
CA LEU A 145 -27.18 6.34 -24.44
C LEU A 145 -25.98 5.73 -25.16
N ARG A 146 -24.92 5.42 -24.39
CA ARG A 146 -23.68 4.81 -24.89
C ARG A 146 -23.07 3.99 -23.77
N CYS A 147 -22.56 2.80 -24.08
CA CYS A 147 -21.91 1.94 -23.10
C CYS A 147 -20.41 2.21 -22.97
N LYS A 148 -19.84 1.81 -21.83
CA LYS A 148 -18.38 1.71 -21.67
C LYS A 148 -17.84 0.56 -22.54
N ARG A 149 -16.51 0.49 -22.70
CA ARG A 149 -15.86 -0.64 -23.38
C ARG A 149 -16.15 -1.94 -22.62
N GLY A 150 -16.29 -3.06 -23.34
CA GLY A 150 -16.70 -4.36 -22.78
C GLY A 150 -18.21 -4.54 -22.63
N TRP A 151 -19.02 -3.58 -23.10
CA TRP A 151 -20.47 -3.62 -23.00
C TRP A 151 -21.12 -3.31 -24.36
N VAL A 152 -22.27 -3.91 -24.62
CA VAL A 152 -23.09 -3.65 -25.81
C VAL A 152 -24.40 -2.98 -25.42
N LEU A 153 -24.83 -1.99 -26.20
CA LEU A 153 -26.08 -1.27 -25.96
C LEU A 153 -27.26 -2.08 -26.54
N HIS A 154 -28.25 -2.37 -25.71
CA HIS A 154 -29.49 -3.05 -26.09
C HIS A 154 -30.66 -2.38 -25.36
N GLU A 155 -31.59 -1.79 -26.10
CA GLU A 155 -32.78 -1.10 -25.53
C GLU A 155 -32.46 -0.11 -24.40
N HIS A 156 -31.49 0.80 -24.61
CA HIS A 156 -31.00 1.76 -23.60
C HIS A 156 -30.38 1.14 -22.33
N ARG A 157 -30.10 -0.16 -22.35
CA ARG A 157 -29.36 -0.88 -21.30
C ARG A 157 -28.02 -1.34 -21.84
N CYS A 158 -27.01 -1.32 -20.99
CA CYS A 158 -25.70 -1.86 -21.32
C CYS A 158 -25.61 -3.29 -20.78
N ILE A 159 -25.46 -4.25 -21.70
CA ILE A 159 -25.29 -5.66 -21.40
C ILE A 159 -23.81 -6.00 -21.55
N ASP A 160 -23.28 -6.74 -20.58
CA ASP A 160 -21.90 -7.19 -20.56
C ASP A 160 -21.61 -8.09 -21.77
N ILE A 161 -20.46 -7.90 -22.40
CA ILE A 161 -20.02 -8.76 -23.51
C ILE A 161 -19.30 -9.95 -22.89
N ASP A 162 -19.84 -11.15 -23.04
CA ASP A 162 -19.13 -12.37 -22.62
C ASP A 162 -17.95 -12.65 -23.56
N GLU A 163 -16.77 -12.11 -23.27
CA GLU A 163 -15.62 -12.31 -24.14
C GLU A 163 -15.12 -13.75 -24.14
N CYS A 164 -15.39 -14.52 -23.07
CA CYS A 164 -15.04 -15.94 -22.98
C CYS A 164 -15.96 -16.83 -23.83
N GLY A 165 -17.22 -16.43 -24.01
CA GLY A 165 -18.18 -17.08 -24.90
C GLY A 165 -18.02 -16.71 -26.38
N THR A 166 -17.15 -15.75 -26.68
CA THR A 166 -16.83 -15.30 -28.04
C THR A 166 -15.37 -15.63 -28.41
N GLU A 167 -14.95 -15.29 -29.62
CA GLU A 167 -13.54 -15.45 -30.06
C GLU A 167 -12.65 -14.25 -29.65
N MET A 168 -13.13 -13.36 -28.77
CA MET A 168 -12.42 -12.15 -28.35
C MET A 168 -11.43 -12.40 -27.19
N ALA A 169 -11.64 -13.44 -26.38
CA ALA A 169 -10.74 -13.77 -25.29
C ALA A 169 -9.44 -14.41 -25.78
N HIS A 170 -8.30 -13.77 -25.48
CA HIS A 170 -6.97 -14.26 -25.83
C HIS A 170 -6.18 -14.66 -24.57
N CYS A 171 -6.48 -15.84 -24.03
CA CYS A 171 -5.74 -16.43 -22.91
C CYS A 171 -4.59 -17.33 -23.37
N ARG A 172 -3.57 -17.51 -22.51
CA ARG A 172 -2.44 -18.42 -22.79
C ARG A 172 -2.86 -19.89 -22.75
N ALA A 173 -2.03 -20.78 -23.29
CA ALA A 173 -2.36 -22.22 -23.45
C ALA A 173 -2.68 -22.98 -22.13
N ASN A 174 -2.12 -22.56 -20.99
CA ASN A 174 -2.40 -23.14 -19.66
C ASN A 174 -3.24 -22.23 -18.77
N GLN A 175 -4.11 -21.43 -19.40
CA GLN A 175 -5.06 -20.56 -18.74
C GLN A 175 -6.47 -20.86 -19.20
N PHE A 176 -7.44 -20.50 -18.37
CA PHE A 176 -8.86 -20.48 -18.72
C PHE A 176 -9.41 -19.06 -18.57
N CYS A 177 -10.38 -18.75 -19.41
CA CYS A 177 -11.05 -17.46 -19.40
C CYS A 177 -12.16 -17.45 -18.35
N VAL A 178 -12.29 -16.34 -17.62
CA VAL A 178 -13.42 -16.02 -16.74
C VAL A 178 -13.99 -14.69 -17.16
N ASN A 179 -15.28 -14.67 -17.49
CA ASN A 179 -15.97 -13.44 -17.86
C ASN A 179 -16.19 -12.59 -16.60
N THR A 180 -15.87 -11.31 -16.68
CA THR A 180 -16.05 -10.34 -15.59
C THR A 180 -16.84 -9.16 -16.11
N GLU A 181 -17.37 -8.31 -15.24
CA GLU A 181 -18.22 -7.22 -15.74
C GLU A 181 -17.38 -6.13 -16.40
N GLY A 182 -17.56 -5.97 -17.72
CA GLY A 182 -16.87 -5.04 -18.61
C GLY A 182 -15.53 -5.50 -19.14
N SER A 183 -15.14 -6.76 -18.90
CA SER A 183 -13.86 -7.35 -19.35
C SER A 183 -13.86 -8.85 -19.09
N TYR A 184 -12.79 -9.54 -19.48
CA TYR A 184 -12.49 -10.88 -19.01
C TYR A 184 -11.15 -10.92 -18.27
N GLU A 185 -10.96 -11.98 -17.49
CA GLU A 185 -9.67 -12.32 -16.89
C GLU A 185 -9.23 -13.73 -17.31
N CYS A 186 -7.93 -13.91 -17.51
CA CYS A 186 -7.33 -15.22 -17.75
C CYS A 186 -6.71 -15.72 -16.46
N ARG A 187 -7.20 -16.86 -15.97
CA ARG A 187 -6.68 -17.49 -14.74
C ARG A 187 -5.92 -18.76 -15.08
N ASP A 188 -4.89 -19.04 -14.31
CA ASP A 188 -4.05 -20.23 -14.52
C ASP A 188 -4.81 -21.52 -14.15
N CYS A 189 -4.52 -22.57 -14.90
CA CYS A 189 -5.00 -23.90 -14.58
C CYS A 189 -4.40 -24.44 -13.29
N SER A 190 -5.08 -25.39 -12.65
CA SER A 190 -4.50 -26.18 -11.55
C SER A 190 -3.21 -26.87 -12.02
N THR A 191 -2.24 -27.00 -11.10
CA THR A 191 -0.98 -27.75 -11.27
C THR A 191 -1.20 -29.20 -11.71
N ALA A 192 -2.34 -29.78 -11.31
CA ALA A 192 -2.80 -31.10 -11.72
C ALA A 192 -3.18 -31.19 -13.22
N CYS A 193 -3.29 -30.07 -13.93
CA CYS A 193 -3.75 -30.02 -15.32
C CYS A 193 -2.61 -29.68 -16.31
N ILE A 194 -2.64 -30.32 -17.48
CA ILE A 194 -2.01 -29.82 -18.71
C ILE A 194 -3.15 -29.22 -19.55
N GLY A 195 -3.39 -27.92 -19.35
CA GLY A 195 -4.53 -27.19 -19.91
C GLY A 195 -5.87 -27.51 -19.22
N CYS A 196 -6.75 -26.52 -19.15
CA CYS A 196 -8.04 -26.62 -18.47
C CYS A 196 -9.14 -25.83 -19.19
N MET A 197 -10.38 -26.05 -18.76
CA MET A 197 -11.58 -25.33 -19.22
C MET A 197 -12.25 -24.53 -18.10
N GLY A 198 -11.62 -24.48 -16.92
CA GLY A 198 -12.16 -23.85 -15.74
C GLY A 198 -11.27 -24.08 -14.52
N ALA A 199 -11.71 -23.55 -13.39
CA ALA A 199 -10.98 -23.64 -12.14
C ALA A 199 -10.87 -25.06 -11.58
N GLY A 200 -9.77 -25.31 -10.87
CA GLY A 200 -9.53 -26.54 -10.10
C GLY A 200 -9.19 -27.77 -10.94
N PRO A 201 -8.95 -28.92 -10.28
CA PRO A 201 -8.53 -30.15 -10.94
C PRO A 201 -9.67 -30.89 -11.65
N ALA A 202 -10.92 -30.44 -11.50
CA ALA A 202 -12.12 -31.08 -12.07
C ALA A 202 -12.41 -30.71 -13.53
N ARG A 203 -11.71 -29.71 -14.08
CA ARG A 203 -11.93 -29.20 -15.45
C ARG A 203 -10.65 -29.24 -16.28
N CYS A 204 -9.79 -30.22 -16.02
CA CYS A 204 -8.55 -30.41 -16.79
C CYS A 204 -8.84 -31.05 -18.16
N LYS A 205 -8.23 -30.51 -19.22
CA LYS A 205 -8.20 -31.16 -20.55
C LYS A 205 -7.40 -32.46 -20.49
N LYS A 206 -6.25 -32.42 -19.83
CA LYS A 206 -5.40 -33.59 -19.56
C LYS A 206 -4.81 -33.48 -18.16
N CYS A 207 -4.63 -34.61 -17.46
CA CYS A 207 -3.92 -34.62 -16.18
C CYS A 207 -2.42 -34.48 -16.40
N ASN A 208 -1.78 -33.74 -15.50
CA ASN A 208 -0.33 -33.57 -15.47
C ASN A 208 0.35 -34.86 -14.99
N LYS A 209 1.67 -34.95 -15.17
CA LYS A 209 2.45 -36.08 -14.65
C LYS A 209 2.35 -36.11 -13.11
N GLY A 210 2.23 -37.31 -12.53
CA GLY A 210 1.95 -37.50 -11.10
C GLY A 210 0.46 -37.42 -10.74
N TYR A 211 -0.42 -37.24 -11.73
CA TYR A 211 -1.87 -37.24 -11.52
C TYR A 211 -2.55 -38.25 -12.43
N TRP A 212 -3.60 -38.90 -11.93
CA TRP A 212 -4.46 -39.80 -12.69
C TRP A 212 -5.87 -39.23 -12.82
N ARG A 213 -6.58 -39.67 -13.85
CA ARG A 213 -7.92 -39.17 -14.15
C ARG A 213 -8.98 -40.05 -13.48
N ASP A 214 -9.71 -39.48 -12.53
CA ASP A 214 -10.94 -40.05 -11.97
C ASP A 214 -12.16 -39.29 -12.50
N GLY A 215 -12.80 -39.83 -13.52
CA GLY A 215 -13.86 -39.14 -14.27
C GLY A 215 -13.36 -37.82 -14.89
N ALA A 216 -13.91 -36.70 -14.43
CA ALA A 216 -13.49 -35.36 -14.89
C ALA A 216 -12.33 -34.78 -14.07
N LYS A 217 -12.04 -35.34 -12.89
CA LYS A 217 -11.07 -34.79 -11.94
C LYS A 217 -9.71 -35.46 -12.08
N CYS A 218 -8.66 -34.65 -12.02
CA CYS A 218 -7.30 -35.15 -11.86
C CYS A 218 -7.01 -35.29 -10.37
N LEU A 219 -6.71 -36.50 -9.94
CA LEU A 219 -6.32 -36.83 -8.58
C LEU A 219 -4.84 -37.14 -8.55
N ASP A 220 -4.21 -36.75 -7.46
CA ASP A 220 -2.83 -37.08 -7.18
C ASP A 220 -2.64 -38.60 -7.16
N VAL A 221 -1.55 -39.07 -7.76
CA VAL A 221 -1.16 -40.48 -7.70
C VAL A 221 -0.38 -40.64 -6.39
N ASP A 222 -0.92 -41.42 -5.45
CA ASP A 222 -0.16 -41.76 -4.25
C ASP A 222 0.86 -42.84 -4.59
N GLU A 223 2.07 -42.43 -4.96
CA GLU A 223 3.13 -43.38 -5.30
C GLU A 223 3.58 -44.19 -4.07
N CYS A 224 3.38 -43.68 -2.85
CA CYS A 224 3.72 -44.38 -1.61
C CYS A 224 2.74 -45.51 -1.24
N ALA A 225 1.53 -45.51 -1.80
CA ALA A 225 0.53 -46.55 -1.56
C ALA A 225 0.80 -47.86 -2.33
N SER A 226 1.72 -47.88 -3.29
CA SER A 226 2.09 -49.08 -4.05
C SER A 226 2.95 -50.02 -3.19
N ALA A 227 2.39 -51.16 -2.80
CA ALA A 227 3.11 -52.18 -2.02
C ALA A 227 4.02 -53.07 -2.87
N ASP A 228 3.72 -53.21 -4.16
CA ASP A 228 4.41 -54.16 -5.06
C ASP A 228 5.70 -53.58 -5.66
N GLU A 229 5.79 -52.24 -5.79
CA GLU A 229 6.97 -51.54 -6.30
C GLU A 229 7.30 -50.34 -5.38
N PRO A 230 8.15 -50.53 -4.34
CA PRO A 230 8.50 -49.46 -3.42
C PRO A 230 9.35 -48.41 -4.13
N VAL A 231 8.85 -47.17 -4.14
CA VAL A 231 9.46 -46.05 -4.88
C VAL A 231 10.71 -45.50 -4.20
N CYS A 232 10.82 -45.67 -2.87
CA CYS A 232 12.01 -45.35 -2.10
C CYS A 232 12.81 -46.64 -1.85
N THR A 233 14.00 -46.72 -2.45
CA THR A 233 14.86 -47.91 -2.36
C THR A 233 16.00 -47.75 -1.34
N GLY A 234 16.18 -46.57 -0.74
CA GLY A 234 17.24 -46.34 0.23
C GLY A 234 16.98 -47.02 1.58
N THR A 235 18.05 -47.41 2.26
CA THR A 235 17.97 -47.96 3.62
C THR A 235 17.51 -46.87 4.59
N GLN A 236 16.55 -47.19 5.48
CA GLN A 236 16.00 -46.26 6.47
C GLN A 236 15.32 -45.03 5.82
N GLU A 237 14.73 -45.20 4.63
CA GLU A 237 13.88 -44.18 4.00
C GLU A 237 12.39 -44.48 4.23
N VAL A 238 11.61 -43.41 4.36
CA VAL A 238 10.16 -43.43 4.43
C VAL A 238 9.64 -42.58 3.27
N CYS A 239 8.66 -43.11 2.53
CA CYS A 239 8.00 -42.40 1.45
C CYS A 239 6.98 -41.41 2.02
N GLU A 240 7.02 -40.17 1.53
CA GLU A 240 6.02 -39.15 1.81
C GLU A 240 5.41 -38.67 0.48
N ASN A 241 4.11 -38.88 0.32
CA ASN A 241 3.37 -38.46 -0.87
C ASN A 241 3.16 -36.94 -0.84
N THR A 242 3.38 -36.27 -1.98
CA THR A 242 3.18 -34.82 -2.15
C THR A 242 2.33 -34.53 -3.39
N GLU A 243 1.79 -33.33 -3.54
CA GLU A 243 0.92 -33.05 -4.69
C GLU A 243 1.71 -33.09 -6.03
N GLY A 244 1.43 -34.12 -6.85
CA GLY A 244 2.02 -34.38 -8.16
C GLY A 244 3.36 -35.11 -8.15
N SER A 245 3.82 -35.60 -6.99
CA SER A 245 5.10 -36.29 -6.82
C SER A 245 5.19 -36.92 -5.44
N TYR A 246 6.24 -37.67 -5.17
CA TYR A 246 6.60 -38.12 -3.83
C TYR A 246 8.00 -37.62 -3.44
N ARG A 247 8.33 -37.70 -2.15
CA ARG A 247 9.70 -37.54 -1.65
C ARG A 247 10.06 -38.62 -0.65
N CYS A 248 11.31 -39.08 -0.71
CA CYS A 248 11.85 -40.05 0.25
C CYS A 248 12.57 -39.29 1.37
N ILE A 249 12.06 -39.37 2.59
CA ILE A 249 12.65 -38.76 3.79
C ILE A 249 13.31 -39.84 4.65
N CYS A 250 14.28 -39.46 5.47
CA CYS A 250 14.88 -40.42 6.40
C CYS A 250 13.89 -40.79 7.51
N ALA A 251 13.91 -42.06 7.90
CA ALA A 251 13.14 -42.58 9.02
C ALA A 251 13.50 -41.83 10.32
N ARG A 252 12.60 -41.88 11.30
CA ARG A 252 12.81 -41.20 12.59
C ARG A 252 14.16 -41.60 13.21
N GLY A 253 14.94 -40.60 13.63
CA GLY A 253 16.28 -40.81 14.19
C GLY A 253 17.37 -41.04 13.15
N HIS A 254 17.13 -40.71 11.87
CA HIS A 254 18.13 -40.78 10.81
C HIS A 254 18.21 -39.43 10.06
N VAL A 255 19.41 -39.07 9.59
CA VAL A 255 19.68 -37.86 8.81
C VAL A 255 20.31 -38.22 7.47
N ARG A 256 20.03 -37.42 6.43
CA ARG A 256 20.57 -37.65 5.09
C ARG A 256 22.02 -37.15 5.02
N GLN A 257 22.99 -38.06 4.94
CA GLN A 257 24.41 -37.78 4.74
C GLN A 257 24.90 -38.53 3.49
N ASP A 258 25.58 -37.84 2.58
CA ASP A 258 26.11 -38.41 1.33
C ASP A 258 25.08 -39.20 0.49
N GLY A 259 23.81 -38.77 0.53
CA GLY A 259 22.71 -39.42 -0.19
C GLY A 259 22.09 -40.64 0.51
N GLN A 260 22.63 -41.07 1.66
CA GLN A 260 22.11 -42.16 2.48
C GLN A 260 21.55 -41.67 3.81
N CYS A 261 20.58 -42.40 4.36
CA CYS A 261 20.06 -42.12 5.71
C CYS A 261 20.91 -42.87 6.74
N VAL A 262 21.64 -42.11 7.55
CA VAL A 262 22.46 -42.63 8.65
C VAL A 262 21.79 -42.31 9.98
N GLU A 263 21.99 -43.15 10.98
CA GLU A 263 21.50 -42.86 12.34
C GLU A 263 22.01 -41.49 12.78
N ASP A 264 21.10 -40.68 13.28
CA ASP A 264 21.40 -39.43 13.96
C ASP A 264 21.99 -39.79 15.32
N LYS A 265 23.23 -40.29 15.31
CA LYS A 265 24.03 -40.44 16.51
C LYS A 265 24.47 -39.04 16.90
N PRO A 266 23.91 -38.43 17.96
CA PRO A 266 24.59 -37.30 18.57
C PRO A 266 26.03 -37.75 18.87
N PRO A 267 27.05 -36.97 18.49
CA PRO A 267 28.43 -37.32 18.80
C PRO A 267 28.51 -37.55 20.31
N ASP A 268 29.05 -38.71 20.73
CA ASP A 268 29.19 -39.17 22.12
C ASP A 268 29.18 -38.01 23.13
N ALA A 269 27.98 -37.62 23.54
CA ALA A 269 27.78 -36.65 24.59
C ALA A 269 27.70 -37.47 25.88
N PRO A 270 28.53 -37.18 26.89
CA PRO A 270 28.46 -37.88 28.17
C PRO A 270 27.03 -37.74 28.71
N GLU A 271 26.51 -38.79 29.35
CA GLU A 271 25.17 -38.83 29.96
C GLU A 271 24.81 -37.48 30.59
N LYS A 272 24.02 -36.67 29.89
CA LYS A 272 23.45 -35.45 30.44
C LYS A 272 22.39 -35.89 31.43
N GLY A 273 22.60 -35.54 32.69
CA GLY A 273 21.64 -35.79 33.75
C GLY A 273 20.29 -35.16 33.40
N PHE A 274 19.24 -35.70 33.98
CA PHE A 274 17.81 -35.31 33.84
C PHE A 274 17.48 -33.82 34.10
N PHE A 275 18.49 -32.96 34.33
CA PHE A 275 18.35 -31.52 34.57
C PHE A 275 19.27 -30.65 33.70
N ASP A 276 19.88 -31.17 32.63
CA ASP A 276 20.73 -30.38 31.71
C ASP A 276 19.99 -29.77 30.51
N ASP A 277 18.66 -29.84 30.48
CA ASP A 277 17.79 -29.14 29.52
C ASP A 277 16.88 -28.15 30.25
N VAL A 278 17.47 -27.36 31.15
CA VAL A 278 16.86 -26.08 31.55
C VAL A 278 17.87 -25.02 31.15
N THR A 279 17.55 -24.31 30.07
CA THR A 279 18.34 -23.15 29.64
C THR A 279 18.31 -22.09 30.74
N GLU A 280 19.41 -21.33 30.94
CA GLU A 280 19.46 -20.25 31.94
C GLU A 280 18.27 -19.28 31.78
N ASP A 281 17.78 -19.10 30.56
CA ASP A 281 16.61 -18.29 30.22
C ASP A 281 15.30 -18.88 30.76
N GLU A 282 15.11 -20.20 30.71
CA GLU A 282 13.93 -20.86 31.29
C GLU A 282 13.96 -20.87 32.82
N VAL A 283 15.14 -20.98 33.45
CA VAL A 283 15.29 -20.79 34.91
C VAL A 283 14.86 -19.38 35.30
N VAL A 284 15.25 -18.36 34.52
CA VAL A 284 14.87 -16.96 34.78
C VAL A 284 13.36 -16.77 34.65
N VAL A 285 12.71 -17.39 33.66
CA VAL A 285 11.24 -17.32 33.49
C VAL A 285 10.52 -18.05 34.62
N LEU A 286 10.95 -19.25 35.00
CA LEU A 286 10.40 -20.00 36.15
C LEU A 286 10.60 -19.24 37.47
N GLN A 287 11.76 -18.62 37.65
CA GLN A 287 12.06 -17.79 38.81
C GLN A 287 11.20 -16.53 38.84
N GLN A 288 10.97 -15.88 37.69
CA GLN A 288 10.04 -14.74 37.56
C GLN A 288 8.59 -15.14 37.85
N MET A 289 8.15 -16.31 37.38
CA MET A 289 6.82 -16.84 37.71
C MET A 289 6.69 -17.16 39.21
N PHE A 290 7.73 -17.71 39.83
CA PHE A 290 7.76 -17.99 41.27
C PHE A 290 7.73 -16.70 42.11
N PHE A 291 8.49 -15.67 41.72
CA PHE A 291 8.41 -14.35 42.34
C PHE A 291 7.04 -13.70 42.14
N GLY A 292 6.42 -13.84 40.97
CA GLY A 292 5.08 -13.33 40.71
C GLY A 292 4.00 -13.99 41.59
N VAL A 293 4.07 -15.32 41.76
CA VAL A 293 3.17 -16.07 42.65
C VAL A 293 3.40 -15.70 44.11
N MET A 294 4.65 -15.55 44.53
CA MET A 294 4.97 -15.08 45.88
C MET A 294 4.49 -13.65 46.12
N ILE A 295 4.66 -12.73 45.17
CA ILE A 295 4.17 -11.35 45.28
C ILE A 295 2.64 -11.34 45.36
N CYS A 296 1.94 -12.18 44.58
CA CYS A 296 0.48 -12.30 44.67
C CYS A 296 0.03 -12.85 46.03
N ALA A 297 0.65 -13.93 46.51
CA ALA A 297 0.35 -14.49 47.84
C ALA A 297 0.62 -13.46 48.95
N LEU A 298 1.70 -12.69 48.83
CA LEU A 298 2.05 -11.64 49.78
C LEU A 298 1.13 -10.42 49.69
N ALA A 299 0.65 -10.04 48.51
CA ALA A 299 -0.38 -9.00 48.35
C ALA A 299 -1.71 -9.43 49.01
N THR A 300 -2.07 -10.71 48.91
CA THR A 300 -3.25 -11.25 49.61
C THR A 300 -3.07 -11.30 51.13
N LEU A 301 -1.83 -11.47 51.63
CA LEU A 301 -1.50 -11.39 53.06
C LEU A 301 -1.45 -9.94 53.56
N ALA A 302 -0.93 -8.99 52.77
CA ALA A 302 -0.92 -7.57 53.09
C ALA A 302 -2.34 -6.97 53.15
N ALA A 303 -3.26 -7.45 52.31
CA ALA A 303 -4.68 -7.10 52.39
C ALA A 303 -5.37 -7.62 53.68
N LYS A 304 -4.76 -8.58 54.38
CA LYS A 304 -5.23 -9.10 55.68
C LYS A 304 -4.63 -8.38 56.90
N GLY A 305 -3.71 -7.43 56.71
CA GLY A 305 -3.38 -6.43 57.74
C GLY A 305 -2.35 -6.82 58.81
N ASP A 306 -1.40 -7.72 58.53
CA ASP A 306 -0.29 -8.02 59.47
C ASP A 306 0.97 -7.19 59.17
N MET A 307 1.15 -6.09 59.91
CA MET A 307 2.14 -5.02 59.65
C MET A 307 3.60 -5.30 60.07
N VAL A 308 3.95 -6.50 60.53
CA VAL A 308 5.33 -6.81 60.98
C VAL A 308 6.19 -7.41 59.85
N PHE A 309 5.59 -8.16 58.93
CA PHE A 309 6.34 -8.86 57.87
C PHE A 309 6.71 -7.95 56.69
N THR A 310 6.00 -6.84 56.48
CA THR A 310 6.24 -5.91 55.37
C THR A 310 7.55 -5.12 55.51
N ALA A 311 7.95 -4.77 56.74
CA ALA A 311 9.17 -3.98 56.98
C ALA A 311 10.48 -4.79 56.81
N ILE A 312 10.49 -6.07 57.22
CA ILE A 312 11.65 -6.95 57.08
C ILE A 312 11.91 -7.26 55.59
N PHE A 313 10.85 -7.37 54.79
CA PHE A 313 10.96 -7.75 53.39
C PHE A 313 11.38 -6.59 52.47
N ILE A 314 10.98 -5.34 52.75
CA ILE A 314 11.49 -4.16 52.02
C ILE A 314 13.01 -4.05 52.19
N GLY A 315 13.53 -4.38 53.37
CA GLY A 315 14.97 -4.45 53.63
C GLY A 315 15.68 -5.54 52.80
N ALA A 316 15.09 -6.72 52.68
CA ALA A 316 15.66 -7.82 51.90
C ALA A 316 15.64 -7.55 50.39
N VAL A 317 14.57 -6.96 49.86
CA VAL A 317 14.45 -6.59 48.45
C VAL A 317 15.43 -5.45 48.09
N ALA A 318 15.61 -4.47 48.97
CA ALA A 318 16.61 -3.42 48.79
C ALA A 318 18.05 -3.97 48.80
N ALA A 319 18.35 -4.93 49.67
CA ALA A 319 19.66 -5.59 49.73
C ALA A 319 19.94 -6.43 48.47
N MET A 320 18.94 -7.18 47.99
CA MET A 320 19.03 -7.97 46.74
C MET A 320 19.19 -7.07 45.51
N ALA A 321 18.46 -5.95 45.44
CA ALA A 321 18.60 -4.98 44.35
C ALA A 321 19.99 -4.30 44.37
N GLY A 322 20.52 -4.02 45.56
CA GLY A 322 21.89 -3.50 45.73
C GLY A 322 22.96 -4.51 45.27
N TYR A 323 22.79 -5.79 45.60
CA TYR A 323 23.71 -6.86 45.16
C TYR A 323 23.66 -7.06 43.63
N TRP A 324 22.47 -7.03 43.04
CA TRP A 324 22.27 -7.21 41.60
C TRP A 324 22.79 -6.03 40.76
N LEU A 325 22.67 -4.79 41.28
CA LEU A 325 23.24 -3.60 40.63
C LEU A 325 24.79 -3.55 40.77
N SER A 326 25.35 -4.11 41.84
CA SER A 326 26.81 -4.21 42.02
C SER A 326 27.45 -5.19 41.03
N ASP A 327 26.88 -6.40 40.87
CA ASP A 327 27.41 -7.45 39.98
C ASP A 327 27.37 -7.05 38.49
N ARG A 328 26.41 -6.20 38.11
CA ARG A 328 26.31 -5.67 36.74
C ARG A 328 27.33 -4.56 36.46
N SER A 329 27.82 -3.85 37.48
CA SER A 329 28.84 -2.81 37.31
C SER A 329 30.23 -3.38 37.03
N ASP A 330 30.59 -4.51 37.66
CA ASP A 330 31.87 -5.19 37.45
C ASP A 330 31.96 -5.83 36.05
N ARG A 331 30.84 -6.32 35.51
CA ARG A 331 30.77 -6.86 34.14
C ARG A 331 30.84 -5.80 33.03
N VAL A 332 30.40 -4.56 33.30
CA VAL A 332 30.49 -3.45 32.33
C VAL A 332 31.89 -2.83 32.31
N LEU A 333 32.61 -2.83 33.44
CA LEU A 333 34.00 -2.36 33.53
C LEU A 333 35.00 -3.32 32.87
N ASP A 334 34.81 -4.65 32.95
CA ASP A 334 35.70 -5.60 32.26
C ASP A 334 35.50 -5.61 30.73
N GLY A 335 34.31 -5.22 30.25
CA GLY A 335 34.03 -5.02 28.81
C GLY A 335 34.67 -3.76 28.22
N PHE A 336 34.82 -2.68 29.00
CA PHE A 336 35.42 -1.43 28.53
C PHE A 336 36.97 -1.46 28.57
N MET A 337 37.57 -2.32 29.40
CA MET A 337 39.03 -2.49 29.52
C MET A 337 39.62 -3.58 28.61
N LYS A 338 38.79 -4.41 27.97
CA LYS A 338 39.20 -5.44 26.99
C LYS A 338 38.85 -5.14 25.53
N GLY A 339 38.66 -3.85 25.20
CA GLY A 339 38.74 -3.31 23.84
C GLY A 339 38.20 -4.21 22.72
N ARG A 340 36.88 -4.22 22.57
CA ARG A 340 36.22 -4.62 21.32
C ARG A 340 35.07 -3.70 21.01
#